data_AF-A0A820YBG4-F1
#
_entry.id   AF-A0A820YBG4-F1
#
_cell.length_a   1.000
_cell.length_b   1.000
_cell.length_c   1.000
_cell.angle_alpha   90.00
_cell.angle_beta   90.00
_cell.angle_gamma   90.00
#
_symmetry.space_group_name_H-M   'P 1'
#
loop_
_entity.id
_entity.type
_entity.pdbx_description
1 polymer ?
#
loop_
_entity_poly.entity_id
_entity_poly.type
_entity_poly.pdbx_seq_one_letter_code
_entity_poly.pdbx_strand_id
1 'polypeptide(L)'
;VGGNLVAVQASRLSTALHQHGKPGEFKDAAHYYASKICPNPYKVFLSHKSNSSTTRVLLFMAIPGHLTFVFIIWRLAADHPRLSILFIFFYIIAALIQVAILLYIAQWMVTFTWRHERDPDNVCIPYLTAIGDLLVSSISCYKCSSINGSNPLCEDFFQGDMTGTTSLLHTPCLTNLRGRQGLFPATHCIKLVAYSGESKSVQYTYRTCSRDEGDDNGITRASHCGFIKLDWINQHRRFRGCLNICDKDACNQANYHSISIWNIIFYLNLLLLLLCM
;
A
#
# COMPACT_ATOMS: atom_id res chain seq x y z
N VAL A 1 -11.45 1.75 0.78
CA VAL A 1 -12.48 2.33 1.69
C VAL A 1 -12.19 3.79 1.99
N GLY A 2 -10.99 4.14 2.47
CA GLY A 2 -10.62 5.51 2.81
C GLY A 2 -10.78 6.54 1.68
N GLY A 3 -10.31 6.24 0.45
CA GLY A 3 -10.40 7.19 -0.69
C GLY A 3 -11.83 7.67 -1.00
N ASN A 4 -12.81 6.76 -0.99
CA ASN A 4 -14.21 7.11 -1.27
C ASN A 4 -14.85 7.97 -0.16
N LEU A 5 -14.57 7.66 1.11
CA LEU A 5 -15.04 8.45 2.26
C LEU A 5 -14.52 9.89 2.19
N VAL A 6 -13.28 10.05 1.75
CA VAL A 6 -12.58 11.33 1.69
C VAL A 6 -13.05 12.15 0.50
N ALA A 7 -13.36 11.52 -0.64
CA ALA A 7 -14.01 12.17 -1.78
C ALA A 7 -15.38 12.76 -1.40
N VAL A 8 -16.20 12.01 -0.64
CA VAL A 8 -17.48 12.50 -0.12
C VAL A 8 -17.27 13.71 0.80
N GLN A 9 -16.26 13.66 1.68
CA GLN A 9 -15.96 14.79 2.55
C GLN A 9 -15.52 16.03 1.76
N ALA A 10 -14.64 15.86 0.78
CA ALA A 10 -14.16 16.96 -0.07
C ALA A 10 -15.33 17.65 -0.79
N SER A 11 -16.23 16.87 -1.38
CA SER A 11 -17.42 17.40 -2.08
C SER A 11 -18.38 18.16 -1.16
N ARG A 12 -18.60 17.67 0.07
CA ARG A 12 -19.43 18.39 1.06
C ARG A 12 -18.79 19.70 1.50
N LEU A 13 -17.47 19.72 1.70
CA LEU A 13 -16.74 20.94 2.03
C LEU A 13 -16.77 21.96 0.88
N SER A 14 -16.59 21.51 -0.36
CA SER A 14 -16.73 22.35 -1.56
C SER A 14 -18.12 22.96 -1.66
N THR A 15 -19.17 22.14 -1.54
CA THR A 15 -20.56 22.59 -1.58
C THR A 15 -20.85 23.63 -0.48
N ALA A 16 -20.34 23.41 0.74
CA ALA A 16 -20.52 24.36 1.84
C ALA A 16 -19.83 25.71 1.58
N LEU A 17 -18.69 25.72 0.88
CA LEU A 17 -18.01 26.95 0.46
C LEU A 17 -18.79 27.68 -0.65
N HIS A 18 -19.28 26.94 -1.64
CA HIS A 18 -20.12 27.50 -2.72
C HIS A 18 -21.44 28.11 -2.24
N GLN A 19 -22.00 27.61 -1.13
CA GLN A 19 -23.18 28.22 -0.52
C GLN A 19 -22.91 29.63 0.05
N HIS A 20 -21.65 29.96 0.36
CA HIS A 20 -21.28 31.21 1.06
C HIS A 20 -20.46 32.17 0.18
N GLY A 21 -20.07 31.79 -1.04
CA GLY A 21 -19.32 32.65 -1.93
C GLY A 21 -18.79 31.94 -3.18
N LYS A 22 -18.05 32.70 -3.99
CA LYS A 22 -17.28 32.18 -5.12
C LYS A 22 -15.84 31.85 -4.68
N PRO A 23 -15.11 30.98 -5.39
CA PRO A 23 -13.69 30.74 -5.13
C PRO A 23 -12.93 32.05 -4.98
N GLY A 24 -12.09 32.17 -3.95
CA GLY A 24 -11.36 33.41 -3.60
C GLY A 24 -12.13 34.44 -2.77
N GLU A 25 -13.47 34.42 -2.73
CA GLU A 25 -14.26 35.34 -1.89
C GLU A 25 -14.48 34.77 -0.49
N PHE A 26 -14.23 35.58 0.55
CA PHE A 26 -14.55 35.25 1.93
C PHE A 26 -15.51 36.31 2.50
N LYS A 27 -16.76 35.94 2.81
CA LYS A 27 -17.82 36.95 3.12
C LYS A 27 -18.39 36.98 4.55
N ASP A 28 -18.19 36.03 5.48
CA ASP A 28 -18.60 36.17 6.90
C ASP A 28 -18.17 34.98 7.78
N ALA A 29 -18.18 35.10 9.13
CA ALA A 29 -17.78 34.19 10.25
C ALA A 29 -17.45 32.69 10.01
N ALA A 30 -18.08 32.00 9.04
CA ALA A 30 -17.55 30.78 8.42
C ALA A 30 -16.11 30.98 7.87
N HIS A 31 -15.82 32.21 7.44
CA HIS A 31 -14.57 32.89 7.07
C HIS A 31 -13.45 32.74 8.11
N TYR A 32 -13.75 32.60 9.41
CA TYR A 32 -12.71 32.39 10.43
C TYR A 32 -12.13 30.96 10.36
N TYR A 33 -12.91 29.99 9.91
CA TYR A 33 -12.50 28.58 9.83
C TYR A 33 -11.90 28.22 8.46
N ALA A 34 -12.35 28.89 7.39
CA ALA A 34 -11.81 28.76 6.03
C ALA A 34 -10.51 29.57 5.80
N SER A 35 -10.21 30.58 6.63
CA SER A 35 -9.00 31.42 6.46
C SER A 35 -7.71 30.80 6.98
N LYS A 36 -7.78 29.82 7.90
CA LYS A 36 -6.59 29.13 8.38
C LYS A 36 -6.29 27.95 7.46
N ILE A 37 -5.23 28.09 6.68
CA ILE A 37 -4.60 27.02 5.88
C ILE A 37 -4.45 25.76 6.74
N CYS A 38 -4.05 25.91 8.01
CA CYS A 38 -3.95 24.82 8.96
C CYS A 38 -4.94 24.90 10.12
N PRO A 39 -6.09 24.22 10.03
CA PRO A 39 -6.98 24.07 11.16
C PRO A 39 -6.32 23.13 12.19
N ASN A 40 -6.40 23.50 13.47
CA ASN A 40 -5.94 22.62 14.56
C ASN A 40 -6.73 21.29 14.48
N PRO A 41 -6.06 20.12 14.48
CA PRO A 41 -6.73 18.82 14.38
C PRO A 41 -7.82 18.63 15.45
N TYR A 42 -7.62 19.17 16.66
CA TYR A 42 -8.65 19.15 17.71
C TYR A 42 -9.93 19.84 17.26
N LYS A 43 -9.84 20.98 16.55
CA LYS A 43 -11.03 21.64 16.03
C LYS A 43 -11.65 20.87 14.86
N VAL A 44 -10.84 20.23 14.02
CA VAL A 44 -11.33 19.43 12.87
C VAL A 44 -12.16 18.22 13.31
N PHE A 45 -11.73 17.53 14.38
CA PHE A 45 -12.37 16.29 14.84
C PHE A 45 -13.28 16.45 16.06
N LEU A 46 -13.02 17.41 16.95
CA LEU A 46 -13.70 17.54 18.25
C LEU A 46 -14.49 18.85 18.41
N SER A 47 -14.59 19.69 17.38
CA SER A 47 -15.45 20.88 17.44
C SER A 47 -16.93 20.51 17.39
N HIS A 48 -17.79 21.32 18.01
CA HIS A 48 -19.26 21.18 17.93
C HIS A 48 -19.86 21.72 16.61
N LYS A 49 -19.05 22.19 15.65
CA LYS A 49 -19.52 22.72 14.37
C LYS A 49 -19.94 21.59 13.40
N SER A 50 -20.89 21.89 12.50
CA SER A 50 -21.48 20.93 11.53
C SER A 50 -20.45 20.10 10.73
N ASN A 51 -19.35 20.73 10.30
CA ASN A 51 -18.28 20.03 9.56
C ASN A 51 -17.55 18.98 10.40
N SER A 52 -17.31 19.25 11.69
CA SER A 52 -16.66 18.30 12.62
C SER A 52 -17.57 17.10 12.93
N SER A 53 -18.88 17.33 13.05
CA SER A 53 -19.87 16.24 13.17
C SER A 53 -19.85 15.32 11.94
N THR A 54 -19.76 15.90 10.74
CA THR A 54 -19.64 15.10 9.49
C THR A 54 -18.35 14.29 9.45
N THR A 55 -17.21 14.91 9.78
CA THR A 55 -15.91 14.22 9.85
C THR A 55 -15.95 13.04 10.81
N ARG A 56 -16.55 13.22 11.99
CA ARG A 56 -16.76 12.13 12.97
C ARG A 56 -17.64 11.01 12.43
N VAL A 57 -18.75 11.33 11.77
CA VAL A 57 -19.64 10.31 11.19
C VAL A 57 -18.88 9.48 10.15
N LEU A 58 -18.13 10.12 9.25
CA LEU A 58 -17.34 9.42 8.23
C LEU A 58 -16.23 8.56 8.86
N LEU A 59 -15.59 9.05 9.92
CA LEU A 59 -14.59 8.28 10.67
C LEU A 59 -15.20 7.04 11.34
N PHE A 60 -16.35 7.18 12.03
CA PHE A 60 -17.03 6.06 12.66
C PHE A 60 -17.66 5.09 11.66
N MET A 61 -18.10 5.58 10.50
CA MET A 61 -18.61 4.74 9.39
C MET A 61 -17.51 3.86 8.79
N ALA A 62 -16.24 4.21 8.95
CA ALA A 62 -15.13 3.34 8.56
C ALA A 62 -15.10 2.03 9.35
N ILE A 63 -15.49 2.02 10.63
CA ILE A 63 -15.48 0.83 11.50
C ILE A 63 -16.35 -0.31 10.93
N PRO A 64 -17.67 -0.13 10.70
CA PRO A 64 -18.50 -1.19 10.13
C PRO A 64 -18.07 -1.54 8.71
N GLY A 65 -17.56 -0.58 7.93
CA GLY A 65 -16.98 -0.85 6.61
C GLY A 65 -15.83 -1.84 6.67
N HIS A 66 -14.81 -1.54 7.49
CA HIS A 66 -13.64 -2.39 7.68
C HIS A 66 -13.98 -3.76 8.30
N LEU A 67 -14.90 -3.80 9.26
CA LEU A 67 -15.40 -5.06 9.81
C LEU A 67 -16.12 -5.92 8.77
N THR A 68 -16.90 -5.30 7.87
CA THR A 68 -17.54 -6.00 6.76
C THR A 68 -16.50 -6.60 5.80
N PHE A 69 -15.44 -5.87 5.48
CA PHE A 69 -14.33 -6.41 4.67
C PHE A 69 -13.64 -7.60 5.34
N VAL A 70 -13.33 -7.49 6.63
CA VAL A 70 -12.72 -8.59 7.39
C VAL A 70 -13.66 -9.80 7.42
N PHE A 71 -14.96 -9.58 7.63
CA PHE A 71 -15.97 -10.64 7.61
C PHE A 71 -16.05 -11.33 6.24
N ILE A 72 -16.08 -10.56 5.14
CA ILE A 72 -16.07 -11.12 3.78
C ILE A 72 -14.80 -11.94 3.54
N ILE A 73 -13.64 -11.41 3.92
CA ILE A 73 -12.36 -12.14 3.80
C ILE A 73 -12.40 -13.44 4.60
N TRP A 74 -12.95 -13.43 5.81
CA TRP A 74 -13.09 -14.62 6.63
C TRP A 74 -14.01 -15.67 5.99
N ARG A 75 -15.10 -15.26 5.32
CA ARG A 75 -16.04 -16.15 4.63
C ARG A 75 -15.49 -16.71 3.32
N LEU A 76 -14.76 -15.89 2.56
CA LEU A 76 -14.22 -16.27 1.24
C LEU A 76 -12.86 -16.95 1.32
N ALA A 77 -12.19 -16.88 2.46
CA ALA A 77 -10.91 -17.55 2.66
C ALA A 77 -11.11 -19.02 3.02
N ALA A 78 -10.67 -19.90 2.11
CA ALA A 78 -10.80 -21.36 2.22
C ALA A 78 -10.25 -21.97 3.53
N ASP A 79 -9.23 -21.36 4.13
CA ASP A 79 -8.58 -21.86 5.36
C ASP A 79 -8.99 -21.12 6.63
N HIS A 80 -10.11 -20.38 6.64
CA HIS A 80 -10.56 -19.56 7.77
C HIS A 80 -9.39 -18.91 8.51
N PRO A 81 -8.79 -17.84 7.95
CA PRO A 81 -7.56 -17.27 8.48
C PRO A 81 -7.69 -17.13 9.98
N ARG A 82 -6.68 -17.62 10.73
CA ARG A 82 -6.62 -17.50 12.19
C ARG A 82 -6.46 -16.03 12.57
N LEU A 83 -7.55 -15.28 12.41
CA LEU A 83 -7.67 -13.86 12.69
C LEU A 83 -7.74 -13.74 14.21
N SER A 84 -6.57 -13.50 14.81
CA SER A 84 -6.51 -13.17 16.22
C SER A 84 -7.33 -11.89 16.49
N ILE A 85 -8.05 -11.85 17.60
CA ILE A 85 -8.73 -10.64 18.07
C ILE A 85 -7.74 -9.46 18.15
N LEU A 86 -6.49 -9.76 18.53
CA LEU A 86 -5.41 -8.78 18.58
C LEU A 86 -5.08 -8.21 17.19
N PHE A 87 -5.07 -9.05 16.15
CA PHE A 87 -4.84 -8.63 14.78
C PHE A 87 -5.97 -7.70 14.29
N ILE A 88 -7.23 -8.07 14.56
CA ILE A 88 -8.39 -7.25 14.19
C ILE A 88 -8.35 -5.91 14.92
N PHE A 89 -8.00 -5.90 16.20
CA PHE A 89 -7.88 -4.68 17.00
C PHE A 89 -6.85 -3.71 16.42
N PHE A 90 -5.62 -4.17 16.16
CA PHE A 90 -4.59 -3.34 15.55
C PHE A 90 -4.94 -2.92 14.11
N TYR A 91 -5.59 -3.79 13.34
CA TYR A 91 -6.08 -3.47 12.00
C TYR A 91 -7.11 -2.33 12.01
N ILE A 92 -8.09 -2.36 12.91
CA ILE A 92 -9.10 -1.30 13.03
C ILE A 92 -8.45 0.01 13.48
N ILE A 93 -7.51 -0.03 14.44
CA ILE A 93 -6.77 1.17 14.85
C ILE A 93 -6.00 1.78 13.68
N ALA A 94 -5.25 0.96 12.93
CA ALA A 94 -4.49 1.44 11.78
C ALA A 94 -5.41 2.02 10.70
N ALA A 95 -6.54 1.37 10.43
CA ALA A 95 -7.54 1.85 9.49
C ALA A 95 -8.15 3.20 9.92
N LEU A 96 -8.46 3.37 11.21
CA LEU A 96 -8.97 4.63 11.75
C LEU A 96 -7.94 5.76 11.67
N ILE A 97 -6.68 5.48 11.99
CA ILE A 97 -5.59 6.45 11.86
C ILE A 97 -5.44 6.86 10.38
N GLN A 98 -5.46 5.91 9.45
CA GLN A 98 -5.36 6.17 8.02
C GLN A 98 -6.52 7.07 7.53
N VAL A 99 -7.76 6.76 7.88
CA VAL A 99 -8.92 7.57 7.50
C VAL A 99 -8.88 8.96 8.14
N ALA A 100 -8.43 9.08 9.40
CA ALA A 100 -8.25 10.37 10.06
C ALA A 100 -7.22 11.25 9.35
N ILE A 101 -6.07 10.69 8.94
CA ILE A 101 -5.05 11.42 8.17
C ILE A 101 -5.65 11.93 6.86
N LEU A 102 -6.36 11.09 6.11
CA LEU A 102 -6.96 11.48 4.83
C LEU A 102 -8.05 12.55 4.99
N LEU A 103 -8.90 12.47 6.02
CA LEU A 103 -9.92 13.49 6.30
C LEU A 103 -9.29 14.84 6.68
N TYR A 104 -8.16 14.82 7.39
CA TYR A 104 -7.41 16.03 7.70
C TYR A 104 -6.82 16.67 6.43
N ILE A 105 -6.18 15.86 5.57
CA ILE A 105 -5.62 16.32 4.29
C ILE A 105 -6.73 16.86 3.39
N ALA A 106 -7.92 16.25 3.35
CA ALA A 106 -9.07 16.77 2.61
C ALA A 106 -9.47 18.18 3.06
N GLN A 107 -9.57 18.40 4.38
CA GLN A 107 -9.90 19.71 4.92
C GLN A 107 -8.87 20.76 4.50
N TRP A 108 -7.59 20.41 4.54
CA TRP A 108 -6.49 21.29 4.13
C TRP A 108 -6.50 21.57 2.62
N MET A 109 -6.62 20.53 1.79
CA MET A 109 -6.58 20.65 0.33
C MET A 109 -7.72 21.52 -0.19
N VAL A 110 -8.93 21.35 0.36
CA VAL A 110 -10.12 22.12 -0.06
C VAL A 110 -9.96 23.60 0.30
N THR A 111 -9.51 23.93 1.52
CA THR A 111 -9.31 25.35 1.91
C THR A 111 -8.15 26.00 1.15
N PHE A 112 -7.07 25.26 0.89
CA PHE A 112 -5.95 25.71 0.09
C PHE A 112 -6.36 26.00 -1.36
N THR A 113 -7.13 25.10 -1.97
CA THR A 113 -7.59 25.24 -3.37
C THR A 113 -8.58 26.38 -3.51
N TRP A 114 -9.49 26.54 -2.55
CA TRP A 114 -10.44 27.65 -2.51
C TRP A 114 -9.75 29.02 -2.47
N ARG A 115 -8.61 29.13 -1.76
CA ARG A 115 -7.79 30.36 -1.73
C ARG A 115 -7.14 30.68 -3.07
N HIS A 116 -6.83 29.67 -3.87
CA HIS A 116 -6.20 29.83 -5.18
C HIS A 116 -7.24 30.02 -6.29
N GLU A 117 -8.49 30.39 -5.96
CA GLU A 117 -9.57 30.65 -6.93
C GLU A 117 -9.89 29.45 -7.84
N ARG A 118 -9.59 28.23 -7.37
CA ARG A 118 -9.88 26.99 -8.10
C ARG A 118 -11.02 26.24 -7.42
N ASP A 119 -11.80 25.54 -8.24
CA ASP A 119 -12.85 24.66 -7.76
C ASP A 119 -12.23 23.42 -7.07
N PRO A 120 -12.45 23.21 -5.75
CA PRO A 120 -11.93 22.08 -5.01
C PRO A 120 -12.44 20.72 -5.53
N ASP A 121 -13.60 20.66 -6.16
CA ASP A 121 -14.14 19.39 -6.65
C ASP A 121 -13.36 18.87 -7.86
N ASN A 122 -12.88 19.78 -8.72
CA ASN A 122 -12.09 19.44 -9.90
C ASN A 122 -10.63 19.12 -9.58
N VAL A 123 -10.11 19.64 -8.47
CA VAL A 123 -8.70 19.49 -8.08
C VAL A 123 -8.53 18.50 -6.95
N CYS A 124 -9.22 18.68 -5.81
CA CYS A 124 -8.92 17.94 -4.59
C CYS A 124 -9.33 16.46 -4.66
N ILE A 125 -10.48 16.13 -5.26
CA ILE A 125 -10.98 14.75 -5.31
C ILE A 125 -9.97 13.77 -5.94
N PRO A 126 -9.45 13.97 -7.17
CA PRO A 126 -8.52 13.02 -7.77
C PRO A 126 -7.21 12.88 -6.97
N TYR A 127 -6.68 13.96 -6.40
CA TYR A 127 -5.47 13.89 -5.57
C TYR A 127 -5.72 13.17 -4.25
N LEU A 128 -6.83 13.41 -3.58
CA LEU A 128 -7.18 12.76 -2.32
C LEU A 128 -7.42 11.26 -2.50
N THR A 129 -8.04 10.86 -3.61
CA THR A 129 -8.19 9.45 -3.97
C THR A 129 -6.82 8.80 -4.23
N ALA A 130 -5.96 9.45 -5.02
CA ALA A 130 -4.61 8.93 -5.28
C ALA A 130 -3.76 8.81 -4.00
N ILE A 131 -3.84 9.77 -3.07
CA ILE A 131 -3.18 9.68 -1.76
C ILE A 131 -3.77 8.52 -0.94
N GLY A 132 -5.09 8.34 -0.99
CA GLY A 132 -5.77 7.21 -0.35
C GLY A 132 -5.28 5.85 -0.85
N ASP A 133 -4.97 5.75 -2.14
CA ASP A 133 -4.45 4.54 -2.78
C ASP A 133 -2.95 4.33 -2.49
N LEU A 134 -2.14 5.39 -2.45
CA LEU A 134 -0.72 5.31 -2.05
C LEU A 134 -0.55 4.77 -0.63
N LEU A 135 -1.44 5.16 0.29
CA LEU A 135 -1.44 4.64 1.65
C LEU A 135 -1.78 3.13 1.71
N VAL A 136 -2.31 2.54 0.63
CA VAL A 136 -2.59 1.10 0.48
C VAL A 136 -1.67 0.53 -0.61
N SER A 137 -0.38 0.43 -0.31
CA SER A 137 0.61 -0.11 -1.25
C SER A 137 0.66 -1.66 -1.22
N SER A 138 0.55 -2.30 -2.39
CA SER A 138 1.02 -3.68 -2.61
C SER A 138 2.51 -3.67 -2.95
N ILE A 139 3.22 -4.77 -2.71
CA ILE A 139 4.64 -4.85 -3.08
C ILE A 139 4.82 -4.90 -4.61
N SER A 140 5.96 -4.37 -5.06
CA SER A 140 6.44 -4.50 -6.44
C SER A 140 7.59 -5.50 -6.46
N CYS A 141 7.54 -6.49 -7.35
CA CYS A 141 8.61 -7.49 -7.48
C CYS A 141 9.05 -7.62 -8.94
N TYR A 142 10.33 -7.89 -9.14
CA TYR A 142 10.82 -8.33 -10.44
C TYR A 142 10.26 -9.72 -10.73
N LYS A 143 9.65 -9.88 -11.91
CA LYS A 143 9.11 -11.16 -12.37
C LYS A 143 9.79 -11.55 -13.68
N CYS A 144 10.57 -12.63 -13.65
CA CYS A 144 11.30 -13.11 -14.82
C CYS A 144 11.76 -14.55 -14.65
N SER A 145 12.09 -15.19 -15.77
CA SER A 145 12.77 -16.48 -15.81
C SER A 145 13.95 -16.42 -16.76
N SER A 146 15.04 -17.07 -16.38
CA SER A 146 16.23 -17.26 -17.19
C SER A 146 16.72 -18.69 -17.05
N ILE A 147 17.07 -19.30 -18.18
CA ILE A 147 17.63 -20.64 -18.26
C ILE A 147 18.98 -20.51 -18.95
N ASN A 148 20.04 -20.85 -18.24
CA ASN A 148 21.42 -20.81 -18.70
C ASN A 148 21.81 -19.46 -19.33
N GLY A 149 21.38 -18.35 -18.72
CA GLY A 149 21.65 -17.00 -19.22
C GLY A 149 20.77 -16.54 -20.38
N SER A 150 19.64 -17.21 -20.67
CA SER A 150 18.71 -16.79 -21.72
C SER A 150 18.13 -15.38 -21.50
N ASN A 151 18.08 -14.90 -20.26
CA ASN A 151 17.66 -13.55 -19.92
C ASN A 151 18.67 -12.90 -18.96
N PRO A 152 19.70 -12.20 -19.49
CA PRO A 152 20.71 -11.51 -18.68
C PRO A 152 20.14 -10.52 -17.66
N LEU A 153 19.03 -9.84 -17.99
CA LEU A 153 18.38 -8.88 -17.09
C LEU A 153 17.77 -9.55 -15.86
N CYS A 154 17.48 -10.86 -15.93
CA CYS A 154 16.95 -11.62 -14.80
C CYS A 154 18.05 -12.18 -13.87
N GLU A 155 19.26 -12.38 -14.41
CA GLU A 155 20.40 -13.03 -13.74
C GLU A 155 21.27 -12.05 -12.90
N ASP A 156 20.99 -10.74 -13.00
CA ASP A 156 21.73 -9.64 -12.35
C ASP A 156 23.18 -9.48 -12.84
N PHE A 157 23.37 -8.91 -14.03
CA PHE A 157 24.70 -8.43 -14.41
C PHE A 157 25.04 -7.12 -13.69
N PHE A 158 26.27 -7.02 -13.17
CA PHE A 158 26.83 -5.81 -12.56
C PHE A 158 26.98 -4.62 -13.53
N GLN A 159 26.75 -4.81 -14.83
CA GLN A 159 26.60 -3.71 -15.79
C GLN A 159 25.19 -3.11 -15.65
N GLY A 160 25.11 -2.03 -14.85
CA GLY A 160 23.89 -1.29 -14.59
C GLY A 160 23.35 -0.51 -15.78
N ASP A 161 22.84 -1.19 -16.80
CA ASP A 161 21.83 -0.56 -17.65
C ASP A 161 20.46 -0.69 -16.97
N MET A 162 20.13 0.35 -16.20
CA MET A 162 18.94 0.45 -15.36
C MET A 162 17.64 0.55 -16.20
N THR A 163 17.74 0.80 -17.50
CA THR A 163 16.56 0.98 -18.37
C THR A 163 15.84 -0.32 -18.69
N GLY A 164 16.56 -1.46 -18.77
CA GLY A 164 15.98 -2.76 -19.08
C GLY A 164 15.27 -3.44 -17.90
N THR A 165 15.76 -3.26 -16.68
CA THR A 165 15.24 -3.95 -15.48
C THR A 165 13.88 -3.43 -15.02
N THR A 166 13.55 -2.16 -15.25
CA THR A 166 12.22 -1.59 -14.93
C THR A 166 11.10 -2.31 -15.66
N SER A 167 11.35 -2.84 -16.86
CA SER A 167 10.38 -3.63 -17.62
C SER A 167 10.03 -4.97 -16.96
N LEU A 168 10.91 -5.49 -16.09
CA LEU A 168 10.69 -6.73 -15.33
C LEU A 168 9.94 -6.47 -14.01
N LEU A 169 9.85 -5.21 -13.56
CA LEU A 169 9.16 -4.84 -12.33
C LEU A 169 7.64 -4.88 -12.54
N HIS A 170 6.94 -5.64 -11.70
CA HIS A 170 5.47 -5.73 -11.75
C HIS A 170 4.84 -5.08 -10.51
N THR A 171 3.87 -4.20 -10.76
CA THR A 171 3.08 -3.48 -9.75
C THR A 171 1.61 -3.42 -10.18
N PRO A 172 0.64 -3.86 -9.36
CA PRO A 172 0.81 -4.59 -8.10
C PRO A 172 1.33 -6.01 -8.34
N CYS A 173 2.22 -6.53 -7.48
CA CYS A 173 2.59 -7.94 -7.61
C CYS A 173 1.53 -8.86 -7.01
N LEU A 174 0.89 -9.64 -7.87
CA LEU A 174 -0.16 -10.58 -7.51
C LEU A 174 0.28 -12.01 -7.79
N THR A 175 -0.13 -12.95 -6.94
CA THR A 175 0.17 -14.37 -7.08
C THR A 175 -1.07 -15.23 -6.82
N ASN A 176 -1.08 -16.45 -7.34
CA ASN A 176 -2.15 -17.41 -7.09
C ASN A 176 -1.98 -18.02 -5.68
N LEU A 177 -3.09 -18.33 -5.01
CA LEU A 177 -3.09 -19.02 -3.73
C LEU A 177 -3.57 -20.46 -3.92
N ARG A 178 -2.88 -21.43 -3.31
CA ARG A 178 -3.27 -22.84 -3.42
C ARG A 178 -4.72 -23.02 -2.97
N GLY A 179 -5.52 -23.71 -3.78
CA GLY A 179 -6.93 -23.96 -3.49
C GLY A 179 -7.89 -22.78 -3.71
N ARG A 180 -7.45 -21.67 -4.33
CA ARG A 180 -8.33 -20.54 -4.69
C ARG A 180 -8.28 -20.23 -6.18
N GLN A 181 -9.37 -19.66 -6.69
CA GLN A 181 -9.42 -19.08 -8.03
C GLN A 181 -9.16 -17.57 -7.94
N GLY A 182 -8.25 -17.07 -8.78
CA GLY A 182 -7.91 -15.64 -8.85
C GLY A 182 -6.50 -15.30 -8.36
N LEU A 183 -6.13 -14.03 -8.49
CA LEU A 183 -4.83 -13.49 -8.11
C LEU A 183 -4.97 -12.61 -6.86
N PHE A 184 -4.06 -12.78 -5.91
CA PHE A 184 -4.06 -12.05 -4.64
C PHE A 184 -2.77 -11.26 -4.46
N PRO A 185 -2.80 -10.12 -3.74
CA PRO A 185 -1.60 -9.35 -3.42
C PRO A 185 -0.56 -10.21 -2.73
N ALA A 186 0.65 -10.23 -3.29
CA ALA A 186 1.78 -10.93 -2.69
C ALA A 186 2.32 -10.19 -1.46
N THR A 187 3.00 -10.92 -0.58
CA THR A 187 3.62 -10.35 0.63
C THR A 187 5.14 -10.34 0.57
N HIS A 188 5.75 -11.18 -0.26
CA HIS A 188 7.19 -11.28 -0.42
C HIS A 188 7.60 -11.40 -1.89
N CYS A 189 8.79 -10.88 -2.22
CA CYS A 189 9.48 -11.21 -3.46
C CYS A 189 10.43 -12.38 -3.21
N ILE A 190 10.54 -13.31 -4.15
CA ILE A 190 11.47 -14.44 -4.06
C ILE A 190 12.38 -14.51 -5.29
N LYS A 191 13.64 -14.88 -5.06
CA LYS A 191 14.64 -15.21 -6.09
C LYS A 191 15.10 -16.65 -5.89
N LEU A 192 14.87 -17.50 -6.88
CA LEU A 192 15.37 -18.86 -6.94
C LEU A 192 16.54 -18.92 -7.93
N VAL A 193 17.69 -19.39 -7.48
CA VAL A 193 18.83 -19.73 -8.35
C VAL A 193 19.15 -21.20 -8.11
N ALA A 194 18.99 -22.03 -9.14
CA ALA A 194 19.15 -23.48 -9.01
C ALA A 194 19.82 -24.11 -10.23
N TYR A 195 20.42 -25.28 -10.04
CA TYR A 195 21.11 -26.03 -11.08
C TYR A 195 20.44 -27.40 -11.30
N SER A 196 20.34 -27.84 -12.56
CA SER A 196 19.83 -29.18 -12.91
C SER A 196 20.81 -30.27 -12.50
N GLY A 197 20.36 -31.21 -11.65
CA GLY A 197 21.10 -32.43 -11.31
C GLY A 197 22.40 -32.23 -10.51
N GLU A 198 23.15 -33.31 -10.30
CA GLU A 198 24.44 -33.28 -9.60
C GLU A 198 25.57 -32.66 -10.44
N SER A 199 25.48 -32.75 -11.77
CA SER A 199 26.49 -32.25 -12.70
C SER A 199 26.48 -30.74 -12.89
N LYS A 200 25.56 -29.99 -12.25
CA LYS A 200 25.38 -28.53 -12.37
C LYS A 200 25.37 -28.00 -13.81
N SER A 201 24.76 -28.73 -14.75
CA SER A 201 24.91 -28.44 -16.19
C SER A 201 24.07 -27.27 -16.70
N VAL A 202 22.97 -26.94 -16.03
CA VAL A 202 22.04 -25.88 -16.46
C VAL A 202 21.64 -25.05 -15.25
N GLN A 203 21.90 -23.74 -15.30
CA GLN A 203 21.44 -22.77 -14.30
C GLN A 203 20.03 -22.29 -14.60
N TYR A 204 19.20 -22.16 -13.57
CA TYR A 204 17.86 -21.62 -13.61
C TYR A 204 17.77 -20.45 -12.64
N THR A 205 17.34 -19.30 -13.12
CA THR A 205 17.03 -18.15 -12.28
C THR A 205 15.58 -17.75 -12.47
N TYR A 206 14.82 -17.77 -11.39
CA TYR A 206 13.42 -17.36 -11.37
C TYR A 206 13.22 -16.28 -10.32
N ARG A 207 12.55 -15.20 -10.73
CA ARG A 207 12.09 -14.14 -9.84
C ARG A 207 10.58 -14.06 -9.94
N THR A 208 9.92 -14.06 -8.80
CA THR A 208 8.46 -13.92 -8.74
C THR A 208 8.07 -13.37 -7.38
N CYS A 209 6.80 -12.96 -7.26
CA CYS A 209 6.22 -12.72 -5.96
C CYS A 209 5.48 -13.95 -5.44
N SER A 210 5.51 -14.08 -4.12
CA SER A 210 4.85 -15.15 -3.39
C SER A 210 4.16 -14.58 -2.16
N ARG A 211 3.19 -15.33 -1.64
CA ARG A 211 2.46 -15.00 -0.44
C ARG A 211 2.71 -16.08 0.60
N ASP A 212 2.93 -15.66 1.84
CA ASP A 212 3.02 -16.59 2.95
C ASP A 212 1.64 -17.16 3.28
N GLU A 213 1.52 -18.48 3.21
CA GLU A 213 0.30 -19.23 3.54
C GLU A 213 0.15 -19.46 5.05
N GLY A 214 1.17 -19.10 5.86
CA GLY A 214 1.12 -19.19 7.32
C GLY A 214 1.29 -20.61 7.87
N ASP A 215 1.47 -21.61 7.00
CA ASP A 215 1.87 -22.96 7.38
C ASP A 215 3.32 -22.99 7.87
N ASP A 216 3.61 -23.88 8.84
CA ASP A 216 4.93 -23.94 9.48
C ASP A 216 6.06 -24.34 8.54
N ASN A 217 5.69 -24.94 7.41
CA ASN A 217 6.59 -25.42 6.37
C ASN A 217 6.58 -24.55 5.10
N GLY A 218 6.08 -23.32 5.19
CA GLY A 218 5.97 -22.39 4.06
C GLY A 218 7.33 -22.01 3.44
N ILE A 219 7.40 -22.10 2.11
CA ILE A 219 8.58 -21.76 1.29
C ILE A 219 9.04 -20.29 1.48
N THR A 220 8.14 -19.42 1.95
CA THR A 220 8.35 -17.98 2.15
C THR A 220 8.70 -17.57 3.58
N ARG A 221 9.10 -18.49 4.47
CA ARG A 221 9.47 -18.16 5.85
C ARG A 221 10.94 -17.78 6.04
N ALA A 222 11.85 -18.45 5.36
CA ALA A 222 13.28 -18.16 5.44
C ALA A 222 14.01 -18.48 4.12
N SER A 223 15.02 -17.67 3.82
CA SER A 223 15.95 -17.96 2.73
C SER A 223 16.70 -19.25 3.04
N HIS A 224 16.73 -20.19 2.10
CA HIS A 224 17.33 -21.50 2.29
C HIS A 224 18.04 -21.99 1.03
N CYS A 225 19.13 -22.73 1.23
CA CYS A 225 19.92 -23.33 0.16
C CYS A 225 19.99 -24.84 0.37
N GLY A 226 19.86 -25.61 -0.71
CA GLY A 226 19.92 -27.06 -0.65
C GLY A 226 19.36 -27.72 -1.88
N PHE A 227 18.87 -28.95 -1.70
CA PHE A 227 18.16 -29.68 -2.73
C PHE A 227 16.69 -29.27 -2.73
N ILE A 228 16.20 -28.86 -3.90
CA ILE A 228 14.84 -28.41 -4.14
C ILE A 228 14.19 -29.45 -5.06
N LYS A 229 13.07 -30.01 -4.62
CA LYS A 229 12.29 -30.97 -5.39
C LYS A 229 11.15 -30.19 -6.07
N LEU A 230 11.11 -30.22 -7.40
CA LEU A 230 10.00 -29.67 -8.17
C LEU A 230 9.17 -30.82 -8.74
N ASP A 231 7.89 -30.83 -8.40
CA ASP A 231 6.93 -31.81 -8.92
C ASP A 231 6.37 -31.28 -10.24
N TRP A 232 6.93 -31.74 -11.36
CA TRP A 232 6.43 -31.44 -12.70
C TRP A 232 5.93 -32.74 -13.34
N ILE A 233 4.61 -32.84 -13.53
CA ILE A 233 3.92 -33.86 -14.34
C ILE A 233 4.59 -35.25 -14.25
N ASN A 234 4.39 -35.96 -13.13
CA ASN A 234 4.88 -37.33 -12.87
C ASN A 234 6.41 -37.55 -12.97
N GLN A 235 7.22 -36.50 -13.08
CA GLN A 235 8.69 -36.57 -13.02
C GLN A 235 9.23 -35.73 -11.86
N HIS A 236 9.88 -36.41 -10.91
CA HIS A 236 10.56 -35.78 -9.79
C HIS A 236 11.98 -35.39 -10.20
N ARG A 237 12.19 -34.11 -10.57
CA ARG A 237 13.55 -33.60 -10.83
C ARG A 237 14.07 -32.90 -9.57
N ARG A 238 15.30 -33.27 -9.17
CA ARG A 238 16.03 -32.62 -8.07
C ARG A 238 16.90 -31.52 -8.65
N PHE A 239 16.74 -30.33 -8.10
CA PHE A 239 17.59 -29.18 -8.37
C PHE A 239 18.41 -28.86 -7.14
N ARG A 240 19.61 -28.31 -7.30
CA ARG A 240 20.40 -27.79 -6.17
C ARG A 240 20.52 -26.29 -6.31
N GLY A 241 20.12 -25.54 -5.29
CA GLY A 241 20.02 -24.10 -5.40
C GLY A 241 19.73 -23.38 -4.10
N CYS A 242 19.54 -22.07 -4.21
CA CYS A 242 19.14 -21.20 -3.13
C CYS A 242 17.83 -20.50 -3.50
N LEU A 243 16.90 -20.50 -2.55
CA LEU A 243 15.73 -19.65 -2.56
C LEU A 243 15.95 -18.52 -1.55
N ASN A 244 15.93 -17.28 -2.04
CA ASN A 244 16.05 -16.09 -1.20
C ASN A 244 14.72 -15.34 -1.15
N ILE A 245 14.31 -14.97 0.06
CA ILE A 245 13.20 -14.06 0.31
C ILE A 245 13.75 -12.65 0.42
N CYS A 246 13.17 -11.73 -0.33
CA CYS A 246 13.60 -10.33 -0.35
C CYS A 246 12.56 -9.50 0.42
N ASP A 247 12.95 -8.91 1.55
CA ASP A 247 12.03 -8.25 2.51
C ASP A 247 11.44 -6.90 2.05
N LYS A 248 11.65 -6.55 0.76
CA LYS A 248 11.60 -5.25 0.01
C LYS A 248 12.99 -4.99 -0.60
N ASP A 249 13.05 -4.74 -1.90
CA ASP A 249 14.29 -4.60 -2.68
C ASP A 249 15.13 -5.89 -2.89
N ALA A 250 14.61 -6.71 -3.80
CA ALA A 250 15.33 -7.49 -4.81
C ALA A 250 16.68 -8.18 -4.50
N CYS A 251 16.89 -8.77 -3.31
CA CYS A 251 17.89 -9.83 -3.03
C CYS A 251 19.35 -9.59 -3.51
N ASN A 252 19.69 -8.36 -3.86
CA ASN A 252 21.05 -7.87 -3.98
C ASN A 252 21.39 -7.25 -2.63
N GLN A 253 22.65 -7.34 -2.19
CA GLN A 253 23.07 -6.72 -0.93
C GLN A 253 22.85 -5.21 -0.98
N ALA A 254 21.69 -4.76 -0.50
CA ALA A 254 21.42 -3.38 -0.17
C ALA A 254 21.19 -3.35 1.33
N ASN A 255 21.96 -2.52 2.03
CA ASN A 255 21.73 -2.28 3.45
C ASN A 255 20.31 -1.74 3.61
N TYR A 256 19.53 -2.46 4.41
CA TYR A 256 18.23 -1.98 4.83
C TYR A 256 18.39 -0.69 5.62
N HIS A 257 18.00 0.43 5.02
CA HIS A 257 17.57 1.54 5.84
C HIS A 257 16.19 1.19 6.38
N SER A 258 16.17 0.61 7.58
CA SER A 258 14.96 0.63 8.41
C SER A 258 14.55 2.09 8.53
N ILE A 259 13.48 2.47 7.82
CA ILE A 259 12.88 3.79 7.99
C ILE A 259 12.32 3.78 9.40
N SER A 260 13.10 4.36 10.32
CA SER A 260 12.70 4.56 11.70
C SER A 260 11.34 5.27 11.73
N ILE A 261 10.44 4.79 12.58
CA ILE A 261 9.12 5.41 12.82
C ILE A 261 9.28 6.91 13.12
N TRP A 262 10.40 7.31 13.73
CA TRP A 262 10.75 8.70 13.97
C TRP A 262 10.97 9.53 12.70
N ASN A 263 11.52 8.94 11.65
CA ASN A 263 11.65 9.61 10.34
C ASN A 263 10.29 9.79 9.69
N ILE A 264 9.39 8.81 9.79
CA ILE A 264 8.01 8.96 9.28
C ILE A 264 7.29 10.08 10.03
N ILE A 265 7.37 10.09 11.37
CA ILE A 265 6.77 11.14 12.20
C ILE A 265 7.39 12.50 11.86
N PHE A 266 8.71 12.57 11.67
CA PHE A 266 9.39 13.80 11.28
C PHE A 266 8.94 14.31 9.92
N TYR A 267 8.89 13.45 8.89
CA TYR A 267 8.40 13.83 7.57
C TYR A 267 6.92 14.17 7.56
N LEU A 268 6.09 13.51 8.38
CA LEU A 268 4.68 13.84 8.52
C LEU A 268 4.50 15.23 9.17
N ASN A 269 5.29 15.53 10.21
CA ASN A 269 5.31 16.84 10.87
C ASN A 269 5.90 17.93 9.96
N LEU A 270 6.93 17.60 9.17
CA LEU A 270 7.53 18.51 8.20
C LEU A 270 6.59 18.78 7.03
N LEU A 271 5.88 17.76 6.55
CA LEU A 271 4.81 17.91 5.56
C LEU A 271 3.69 18.77 6.14
N LEU A 272 3.22 18.48 7.36
CA LEU A 272 2.25 19.33 8.06
C LEU A 272 2.73 20.79 8.19
N LEU A 273 4.01 21.02 8.53
CA LEU A 273 4.61 22.34 8.63
C LEU A 273 4.71 23.06 7.26
N LEU A 274 5.15 22.36 6.22
CA LEU A 274 5.26 22.88 4.86
C LEU A 274 3.90 23.18 4.23
N LEU A 275 2.88 22.39 4.57
CA LEU A 275 1.49 22.64 4.21
C LEU A 275 0.92 23.86 4.97
N CYS A 276 1.53 24.29 6.07
CA CYS A 276 1.08 25.41 6.91
C CYS A 276 1.78 26.77 6.68
N MET A 277 2.88 26.81 5.94
CA MET A 277 3.57 28.05 5.55
C MET A 277 2.96 28.64 4.28
#